data_AF-A0A944W6X5-F1
#
_entry.id   AF-A0A944W6X5-F1
#
_cell.length_a   1.000
_cell.length_b   1.000
_cell.length_c   1.000
_cell.angle_alpha   90.00
_cell.angle_beta   90.00
_cell.angle_gamma   90.00
#
_symmetry.space_group_name_H-M   'P 1'
#
loop_
_entity.id
_entity.type
_entity.pdbx_description
1 polymer ?
#
loop_
_entity_poly.entity_id
_entity_poly.type
_entity_poly.pdbx_seq_one_letter_code
_entity_poly.pdbx_strand_id
1 'polypeptide(L)'
;TSKDVIHSFALPELRVKQDAIPGMSIPLHFTATMTSEEFLKTTVGTSREGKGLEIACAQLCGLGHYRMKGFMTVHDDDGYQAWLVEQAEYLEEESGDDDWGDDDW
;
A
#
# COMPACT_ATOMS: atom_id res chain seq x y z
N THR A 1 0.39 -12.31 -3.78
CA THR A 1 0.75 -12.93 -5.07
C THR A 1 0.98 -11.84 -6.09
N SER A 2 1.43 -12.17 -7.30
CA SER A 2 1.54 -11.24 -8.44
C SER A 2 0.80 -11.82 -9.66
N LYS A 3 0.53 -10.98 -10.67
CA LYS A 3 -0.21 -11.37 -11.88
C LYS A 3 0.71 -11.74 -13.06
N ASP A 4 1.96 -11.26 -13.05
CA ASP A 4 2.87 -11.27 -14.19
C ASP A 4 4.21 -11.97 -13.87
N VAL A 5 5.11 -11.28 -13.18
CA VAL A 5 6.46 -11.73 -12.82
C VAL A 5 6.62 -11.75 -11.30
N ILE A 6 7.78 -12.17 -10.82
CA ILE A 6 8.07 -12.11 -9.39
C ILE A 6 8.30 -10.65 -8.99
N HIS A 7 7.55 -10.21 -7.98
CA HIS A 7 7.81 -8.96 -7.25
C HIS A 7 8.15 -9.31 -5.80
N SER A 8 8.43 -8.31 -4.97
CA SER A 8 8.56 -8.52 -3.53
C SER A 8 7.93 -7.37 -2.78
N PHE A 9 6.99 -7.68 -1.89
CA PHE A 9 6.38 -6.72 -0.98
C PHE A 9 7.33 -6.51 0.19
N ALA A 10 7.97 -5.34 0.27
CA ALA A 10 8.86 -4.99 1.36
C ALA A 10 8.39 -3.73 2.09
N LEU A 11 8.43 -3.80 3.41
CA LEU A 11 8.22 -2.70 4.35
C LEU A 11 9.54 -2.50 5.12
N PRO A 12 10.43 -1.61 4.65
CA PRO A 12 11.77 -1.47 5.22
C PRO A 12 11.76 -1.14 6.72
N GLU A 13 10.87 -0.24 7.14
CA GLU A 13 10.74 0.23 8.52
C GLU A 13 10.25 -0.88 9.47
N LEU A 14 9.44 -1.81 8.96
CA LEU A 14 8.92 -2.95 9.72
C LEU A 14 9.82 -4.19 9.58
N ARG A 15 10.87 -4.12 8.76
CA ARG A 15 11.78 -5.25 8.45
C ARG A 15 11.05 -6.47 7.91
N VAL A 16 9.96 -6.24 7.18
CA VAL A 16 9.15 -7.27 6.55
C VAL A 16 9.46 -7.33 5.07
N LYS A 17 9.65 -8.54 4.54
CA LYS A 17 9.74 -8.78 3.10
C LYS A 17 9.11 -10.12 2.75
N GLN A 18 8.31 -10.15 1.69
CA GLN A 18 7.73 -11.38 1.15
C GLN A 18 7.63 -11.28 -0.37
N ASP A 19 8.19 -12.28 -1.05
CA ASP A 19 8.10 -12.36 -2.50
C ASP A 19 6.66 -12.65 -2.92
N ALA A 20 6.20 -11.86 -3.88
CA ALA A 20 4.93 -12.04 -4.56
C ALA A 20 5.20 -12.84 -5.83
N ILE A 21 4.93 -14.15 -5.76
CA ILE A 21 5.18 -15.11 -6.83
C ILE A 21 3.85 -15.43 -7.55
N PRO A 22 3.81 -15.41 -8.89
CA PRO A 22 2.61 -15.76 -9.63
C PRO A 22 2.11 -17.16 -9.28
N GLY A 23 0.80 -17.31 -9.03
CA GLY A 23 0.17 -18.59 -8.71
C GLY A 23 0.36 -19.08 -7.27
N MET A 24 1.12 -18.37 -6.42
CA MET A 24 1.28 -18.71 -5.01
C MET A 24 0.64 -17.67 -4.10
N SER A 25 -0.19 -18.13 -3.16
CA SER A 25 -0.70 -17.33 -2.05
C SER A 25 0.14 -17.60 -0.81
N ILE A 26 1.02 -16.67 -0.47
CA ILE A 26 1.91 -16.76 0.69
C ILE A 26 1.41 -15.76 1.74
N PRO A 27 0.83 -16.22 2.87
CA PRO A 27 0.36 -15.34 3.91
C PRO A 27 1.54 -14.70 4.64
N LEU A 28 1.37 -13.43 5.00
CA LEU A 28 2.32 -12.64 5.77
C LEU A 28 1.53 -12.00 6.92
N HIS A 29 2.13 -11.99 8.11
CA HIS A 29 1.59 -11.29 9.26
C HIS A 29 2.67 -10.40 9.87
N PHE A 30 2.28 -9.18 10.23
CA PHE A 30 3.10 -8.24 10.97
C PHE A 30 2.18 -7.33 11.78
N THR A 31 2.75 -6.66 12.78
CA THR A 31 2.06 -5.67 13.60
C THR A 31 2.90 -4.40 13.59
N ALA A 32 2.29 -3.29 13.18
CA ALA A 32 2.91 -1.99 13.30
C ALA A 32 2.92 -1.57 14.78
N THR A 33 4.05 -1.09 15.28
CA THR A 33 4.23 -0.69 16.68
C THR A 33 4.06 0.81 16.92
N MET A 34 3.82 1.58 15.86
CA MET A 34 3.60 3.03 15.87
C MET A 34 2.77 3.44 14.67
N THR A 35 2.00 4.51 14.82
CA THR A 35 1.24 5.14 13.74
C THR A 35 2.15 5.87 12.77
N SER A 36 1.64 6.19 11.56
CA SER A 36 2.39 6.99 10.58
C SER A 36 2.67 8.41 11.10
N GLU A 37 1.78 8.97 11.91
CA GLU A 37 1.99 10.29 12.52
C GLU A 37 3.15 10.26 13.52
N GLU A 38 3.19 9.24 14.39
CA GLU A 38 4.29 9.03 15.33
C GLU A 38 5.61 8.79 14.59
N PHE A 39 5.59 7.98 13.54
CA PHE A 39 6.76 7.75 12.71
C PHE A 39 7.30 9.06 12.13
N LEU A 40 6.45 9.92 11.55
CA LEU A 40 6.88 11.19 10.97
C LEU A 40 7.57 12.09 12.01
N LYS A 41 7.10 12.11 13.25
CA LYS A 41 7.74 12.86 14.36
C LYS A 41 9.18 12.39 14.62
N THR A 42 9.49 11.10 14.43
CA THR A 42 10.85 10.57 14.60
C THR A 42 11.81 10.98 13.49
N THR A 43 11.30 11.41 12.34
CA THR A 43 12.11 11.76 11.16
C THR A 43 12.51 13.23 11.10
N VAL A 44 11.92 14.08 11.94
CA VAL A 44 12.18 15.53 11.96
C VAL A 44 13.67 15.81 12.24
N GLY A 45 14.29 16.66 11.43
CA GLY A 45 15.72 16.96 11.52
C GLY A 45 16.63 15.90 10.90
N THR A 46 16.07 14.88 10.23
CA THR A 46 16.84 13.89 9.45
C THR A 46 16.65 14.10 7.95
N SER A 47 17.47 13.45 7.11
CA SER A 47 17.29 13.44 5.65
C SER A 47 16.01 12.73 5.17
N ARG A 48 15.26 12.12 6.09
CA ARG A 48 13.95 11.50 5.85
C ARG A 48 12.78 12.33 6.35
N GLU A 49 13.01 13.57 6.79
CA GLU A 49 11.92 14.45 7.22
C GLU A 49 10.82 14.55 6.16
N GLY A 50 9.57 14.33 6.58
CA GLY A 50 8.39 14.33 5.71
C GLY A 50 8.23 13.09 4.83
N LYS A 51 9.11 12.09 4.92
CA LYS A 51 8.97 10.81 4.19
C LYS A 51 8.22 9.80 5.05
N GLY A 52 7.02 9.43 4.62
CA GLY A 52 6.19 8.41 5.27
C GLY A 52 6.74 6.99 5.12
N LEU A 53 5.93 6.00 5.52
CA LEU A 53 6.28 4.59 5.40
C LEU A 53 6.16 4.14 3.95
N GLU A 54 7.26 3.67 3.37
CA GLU A 54 7.34 3.29 1.96
C GLU A 54 7.15 1.78 1.80
N ILE A 55 6.38 1.39 0.79
CA ILE A 55 6.34 0.02 0.29
C ILE A 55 7.31 -0.02 -0.89
N ALA A 56 8.33 -0.86 -0.82
CA ALA A 56 9.33 -0.98 -1.88
C ALA A 56 9.23 -2.34 -2.58
N CYS A 57 9.36 -2.35 -3.92
CA CYS A 57 9.61 -3.59 -4.63
C CYS A 57 11.05 -4.04 -4.38
N ALA A 58 11.25 -5.17 -3.71
CA ALA A 58 12.58 -5.68 -3.35
C ALA A 58 13.11 -6.80 -4.26
N GLN A 59 12.44 -7.08 -5.37
CA GLN A 59 12.86 -8.08 -6.36
C GLN A 59 12.83 -7.48 -7.77
N LEU A 60 13.90 -7.71 -8.55
CA LEU A 60 14.01 -7.19 -9.91
C LEU A 60 12.85 -7.69 -10.78
N CYS A 61 11.92 -6.80 -11.10
CA CYS A 61 10.67 -7.11 -11.80
C CYS A 61 10.55 -6.42 -13.18
N GLY A 62 11.64 -5.88 -13.71
CA GLY A 62 11.70 -5.24 -15.03
C GLY A 62 12.16 -3.78 -14.99
N LEU A 63 11.94 -3.05 -16.08
CA LEU A 63 12.44 -1.68 -16.26
C LEU A 63 11.87 -0.68 -15.23
N GLY A 64 10.63 -0.89 -14.80
CA GLY A 64 9.96 -0.04 -13.81
C GLY A 64 10.38 -0.32 -12.36
N HIS A 65 11.24 -1.32 -12.11
CA HIS A 65 11.54 -1.82 -10.77
C HIS A 65 11.94 -0.72 -9.78
N TYR A 66 12.86 0.17 -10.17
CA TYR A 66 13.36 1.25 -9.31
C TYR A 66 12.32 2.33 -8.96
N ARG A 67 11.21 2.39 -9.70
CA ARG A 67 10.11 3.35 -9.48
C ARG A 67 8.92 2.71 -8.79
N MET A 68 8.91 1.39 -8.67
CA MET A 68 7.81 0.64 -8.10
C MET A 68 7.83 0.77 -6.58
N LYS A 69 7.16 1.83 -6.11
CA LYS A 69 6.97 2.13 -4.70
C LYS A 69 5.50 2.46 -4.44
N GLY A 70 5.04 2.07 -3.26
CA GLY A 70 3.78 2.50 -2.68
C GLY A 70 4.03 3.19 -1.34
N PHE A 71 2.95 3.59 -0.69
CA PHE A 71 3.00 4.16 0.65
C PHE A 71 2.02 3.43 1.55
N MET A 72 2.39 3.29 2.81
CA MET A 72 1.56 2.69 3.83
C MET A 72 1.23 3.75 4.89
N THR A 73 -0.04 3.84 5.25
CA THR A 73 -0.49 4.69 6.36
C THR A 73 -0.99 3.77 7.48
N VAL A 74 -0.44 3.97 8.68
CA VAL A 74 -0.86 3.27 9.90
C VAL A 74 -1.63 4.27 10.75
N HIS A 75 -2.91 4.00 10.95
CA HIS A 75 -3.80 4.77 11.82
C HIS A 75 -3.90 4.12 13.20
N ASP A 76 -4.40 4.88 14.16
CA ASP A 76 -5.01 4.34 15.38
C ASP A 76 -6.39 3.73 15.06
N ASP A 77 -7.01 3.12 16.07
CA ASP A 77 -8.29 2.42 15.88
C ASP A 77 -9.39 3.37 15.37
N ASP A 78 -9.55 4.54 16.00
CA ASP A 78 -10.57 5.52 15.63
C ASP A 78 -10.32 6.10 14.23
N GLY A 79 -9.08 6.46 13.91
CA GLY A 79 -8.70 6.95 12.58
C GLY A 79 -8.88 5.90 11.48
N TYR A 80 -8.63 4.62 11.79
CA TYR A 80 -8.87 3.54 10.85
C TYR A 80 -10.37 3.33 10.58
N GLN A 81 -11.22 3.40 11.62
CA GLN A 81 -12.67 3.31 11.43
C GLN A 81 -13.21 4.47 10.58
N ALA A 82 -12.74 5.69 10.84
CA ALA A 82 -13.13 6.85 10.04
C ALA A 82 -12.71 6.69 8.57
N TRP A 83 -11.49 6.21 8.33
CA TRP A 83 -10.99 5.92 6.97
C TRP A 83 -11.83 4.84 6.27
N LEU A 84 -12.26 3.78 6.97
CA LEU A 84 -13.12 2.75 6.38
C LEU A 84 -14.46 3.30 5.88
N VAL A 85 -15.07 4.23 6.62
CA VAL A 85 -16.32 4.90 6.20
C VAL A 85 -16.08 5.73 4.95
N GLU A 86 -15.03 6.56 4.96
CA GLU A 86 -14.65 7.39 3.81
C GLU A 86 -14.38 6.56 2.55
N GLN A 87 -13.66 5.44 2.67
CA GLN A 87 -13.38 4.58 1.52
C GLN A 87 -14.62 3.83 1.02
N ALA A 88 -15.55 3.47 1.91
CA ALA A 88 -16.79 2.84 1.49
C ALA A 88 -17.64 3.80 0.66
N GLU A 89 -17.78 5.05 1.11
CA GLU A 89 -18.49 6.11 0.38
C GLU A 89 -17.84 6.37 -1.00
N TYR A 90 -16.50 6.50 -1.05
CA TYR A 90 -15.77 6.69 -2.30
C TYR A 90 -16.01 5.57 -3.32
N LEU A 91 -16.01 4.30 -2.88
CA LEU A 91 -16.23 3.15 -3.76
C LEU A 91 -17.67 3.08 -4.29
N GLU A 92 -18.65 3.48 -3.47
CA GLU A 92 -20.06 3.54 -3.89
C GLU A 92 -20.27 4.61 -4.97
N GLU A 93 -19.65 5.78 -4.82
CA GLU A 93 -19.69 6.86 -5.82
C GLU A 93 -19.05 6.41 -7.16
N GLU A 94 -17.88 5.76 -7.13
CA GLU A 94 -17.20 5.29 -8.35
C GLU A 94 -18.01 4.21 -9.10
N SER A 95 -18.82 3.41 -8.39
CA SER A 95 -19.72 2.39 -8.96
C SER A 95 -21.10 2.90 -9.40
N GLY A 96 -21.37 4.19 -9.24
CA GLY A 96 -22.60 4.84 -9.72
C GLY A 96 -22.43 5.49 -11.09
N ASP A 97 -21.19 5.73 -11.51
CA ASP A 97 -20.83 6.47 -12.72
C ASP A 97 -20.52 5.57 -13.94
N ASP A 98 -20.60 4.25 -13.78
CA ASP A 98 -20.44 3.24 -14.84
C ASP A 98 -21.75 2.84 -15.56
N ASP A 99 -22.86 3.57 -15.33
CA ASP A 99 -24.04 3.59 -16.23
C ASP A 99 -23.77 4.41 -17.51
N TRP A 100 -22.64 4.16 -18.17
CA TRP A 100 -22.46 4.53 -19.56
C TRP A 100 -23.19 3.48 -20.40
N GLY A 101 -24.45 3.82 -20.70
CA GLY A 101 -25.43 2.94 -21.31
C GLY A 101 -24.92 2.06 -22.43
N ASP A 102 -25.37 0.81 -22.37
CA ASP A 102 -25.41 -0.21 -23.44
C ASP A 102 -25.74 0.44 -24.81
N ASP A 103 -24.73 0.91 -25.55
CA ASP A 103 -24.86 1.30 -26.95
C ASP A 103 -24.39 0.16 -27.87
N ASP A 104 -25.30 -0.82 -27.99
CA ASP A 104 -25.63 -1.62 -29.17
C ASP A 104 -24.81 -1.29 -30.45
N TRP A 105 -23.79 -2.11 -30.75
CA TRP A 105 -23.21 -2.31 -32.09
C TRP A 105 -22.60 -3.72 -32.25
#